data_AF-A0A377HWU3-F1
#
_entry.id   AF-A0A377HWU3-F1
#
_cell.length_a   1.000
_cell.length_b   1.000
_cell.length_c   1.000
_cell.angle_alpha   90.00
_cell.angle_beta   90.00
_cell.angle_gamma   90.00
#
_symmetry.space_group_name_H-M   'P 1'
#
loop_
_entity.id
_entity.type
_entity.pdbx_description
1 polymer ?
#
loop_
_entity_poly.entity_id
_entity_poly.type
_entity_poly.pdbx_seq_one_letter_code
_entity_poly.pdbx_strand_id
1 'polypeptide(L)'
;MTIYFKDGFYISDIHLQIPESAVEISEDLYRTLLEGQSRGKQIVADEQGYPILIDPQPSQLHQLVDGQWIISEGNKAKLKSSLSHNLCKYLFLEIIHLDTGILL
;
A
#
# COMPACT_ATOMS: atom_id res chain seq x y z
N MET A 1 26.72 -10.62 5.34
CA MET A 1 25.64 -9.79 4.80
C MET A 1 24.68 -9.44 5.91
N THR A 2 24.63 -8.17 6.30
CA THR A 2 23.67 -7.66 7.29
C THR A 2 22.63 -6.81 6.58
N ILE A 3 21.37 -6.97 6.96
CA ILE A 3 20.23 -6.30 6.33
C ILE A 3 19.63 -5.33 7.33
N TYR A 4 19.39 -4.10 6.87
CA TYR A 4 18.78 -3.04 7.65
C TYR A 4 17.52 -2.53 6.95
N PHE A 5 16.59 -1.99 7.73
CA PHE A 5 15.36 -1.40 7.22
C PHE A 5 15.19 0.04 7.71
N LYS A 6 14.94 0.95 6.77
CA LYS A 6 14.47 2.32 7.01
C LYS A 6 13.72 2.84 5.78
N ASP A 7 12.39 2.74 5.79
CA ASP A 7 11.54 3.11 4.65
C ASP A 7 11.95 2.40 3.33
N GLY A 8 12.65 1.26 3.46
CA GLY A 8 13.38 0.59 2.39
C GLY A 8 14.50 -0.29 2.96
N PHE A 9 15.02 -1.20 2.14
CA PHE A 9 16.08 -2.14 2.55
C PHE A 9 17.47 -1.60 2.24
N TYR A 10 18.38 -1.74 3.20
CA TYR A 10 19.81 -1.47 3.05
C TYR A 10 20.58 -2.75 3.37
N ILE A 11 21.60 -3.04 2.57
CA ILE A 11 22.43 -4.24 2.72
C ILE A 11 23.87 -3.77 2.88
N SER A 12 24.53 -4.17 3.97
CA SER A 12 25.89 -3.74 4.34
C SER A 12 26.92 -3.89 3.23
N ASP A 13 26.76 -4.92 2.41
CA ASP A 13 27.74 -5.30 1.39
C ASP A 13 27.51 -4.54 0.07
N ILE A 14 26.37 -3.84 -0.06
CA ILE A 14 25.93 -3.13 -1.28
C ILE A 14 25.84 -1.62 -1.04
N HIS A 15 25.38 -1.21 0.14
CA HIS A 15 25.10 0.18 0.46
C HIS A 15 26.26 0.77 1.26
N LEU A 16 26.91 1.79 0.71
CA LEU A 16 28.02 2.50 1.36
C LEU A 16 27.56 3.34 2.57
N GLN A 17 26.29 3.72 2.59
CA GLN A 17 25.69 4.52 3.65
C GLN A 17 24.39 3.87 4.08
N ILE A 18 24.28 3.61 5.37
CA ILE A 18 23.10 3.06 6.02
C ILE A 18 22.61 4.13 7.00
N PRO A 19 21.32 4.51 6.98
CA PRO A 19 20.79 5.47 7.93
C PRO A 19 21.02 5.00 9.37
N GLU A 20 21.44 5.91 10.25
CA GLU A 20 21.65 5.59 11.68
C GLU A 20 20.36 5.11 12.37
N SER A 21 19.21 5.58 11.89
CA SER A 21 17.89 5.15 12.37
C SER A 21 17.38 3.85 11.71
N ALA A 22 18.20 3.17 10.91
CA ALA A 22 17.82 1.89 10.33
C ALA A 22 17.96 0.76 11.34
N VAL A 23 16.96 -0.12 11.38
CA VAL A 23 16.97 -1.28 12.27
C VAL A 23 17.53 -2.49 11.55
N GLU A 24 18.38 -3.25 12.23
CA GLU A 24 18.87 -4.53 11.72
C GLU A 24 17.73 -5.57 11.73
N ILE A 25 17.61 -6.34 10.65
CA ILE A 25 16.64 -7.42 10.52
C ILE A 25 17.32 -8.72 10.11
N SER A 26 16.72 -9.85 10.51
CA SER A 26 17.20 -11.16 10.10
C SER A 26 16.93 -11.42 8.61
N GLU A 27 17.72 -12.31 8.02
CA GLU A 27 17.52 -12.74 6.63
C GLU A 27 16.16 -13.44 6.43
N ASP A 28 15.70 -14.21 7.42
CA ASP A 28 14.39 -14.87 7.38
C ASP A 28 13.24 -13.85 7.37
N LEU A 29 13.34 -12.79 8.19
CA LEU A 29 12.36 -11.70 8.17
C LEU A 29 12.40 -10.99 6.82
N TYR A 30 13.59 -10.66 6.30
CA TYR A 30 13.74 -10.07 4.98
C TYR A 30 13.06 -10.89 3.88
N ARG A 31 13.27 -12.21 3.83
CA ARG A 31 12.60 -13.12 2.88
C ARG A 31 11.09 -13.11 3.05
N THR A 32 10.61 -13.20 4.29
CA THR A 32 9.18 -13.15 4.61
C THR A 32 8.52 -11.86 4.12
N LEU A 33 9.20 -10.72 4.28
CA LEU A 33 8.73 -9.42 3.80
C LEU A 33 8.64 -9.37 2.27
N LEU A 34 9.66 -9.86 1.57
CA LEU A 34 9.66 -9.90 0.09
C LEU A 34 8.56 -10.80 -0.46
N GLU A 35 8.33 -11.96 0.16
CA GLU A 35 7.21 -12.83 -0.22
C GLU A 35 5.84 -12.19 0.08
N GLY A 36 5.72 -11.48 1.20
CA GLY A 36 4.52 -10.72 1.51
C GLY A 36 4.24 -9.66 0.45
N GLN A 37 5.27 -8.91 0.07
CA GLN A 37 5.17 -7.88 -0.96
C GLN A 37 4.81 -8.46 -2.33
N SER A 38 5.38 -9.59 -2.73
CA SER A 38 5.03 -10.26 -3.99
C SER A 38 3.59 -10.76 -4.03
N ARG A 39 3.00 -11.03 -2.84
CA ARG A 39 1.57 -11.35 -2.67
C ARG A 39 0.67 -10.12 -2.58
N GLY A 40 1.20 -8.92 -2.83
CA GLY A 40 0.44 -7.66 -2.90
C GLY A 40 0.31 -6.90 -1.58
N LYS A 41 1.00 -7.33 -0.51
CA LYS A 41 1.07 -6.57 0.75
C LYS A 41 2.05 -5.40 0.63
N GLN A 42 1.89 -4.43 1.51
CA GLN A 42 2.84 -3.32 1.67
C GLN A 42 3.75 -3.58 2.87
N ILE A 43 5.00 -3.16 2.75
CA ILE A 43 5.97 -3.17 3.85
C ILE A 43 6.01 -1.76 4.42
N VAL A 44 5.70 -1.61 5.70
CA VAL A 44 5.74 -0.32 6.41
C VAL A 44 6.51 -0.48 7.73
N ALA A 45 7.03 0.63 8.24
CA ALA A 45 7.59 0.66 9.60
C ALA A 45 6.47 0.65 10.64
N ASP A 46 6.63 -0.13 11.70
CA ASP A 46 5.86 0.04 12.93
C ASP A 46 6.36 1.23 13.76
N GLU A 47 5.79 1.45 14.94
CA GLU A 47 6.15 2.55 15.83
C GLU A 47 7.61 2.51 16.30
N GLN A 48 8.23 1.32 16.29
CA GLN A 48 9.61 1.08 16.70
C GLN A 48 10.57 1.09 15.51
N GLY A 49 10.07 1.26 14.28
CA GLY A 49 10.86 1.27 13.06
C GLY A 49 11.05 -0.11 12.42
N TYR A 50 10.48 -1.18 12.98
CA TYR A 50 10.59 -2.52 12.42
C TYR A 50 9.64 -2.70 11.24
N PRO A 51 10.08 -3.39 10.17
CA PRO A 51 9.22 -3.65 9.03
C PRO A 51 8.12 -4.66 9.35
N ILE A 52 6.89 -4.28 9.07
CA ILE A 52 5.70 -5.13 9.15
C ILE A 52 4.99 -5.21 7.79
N LEU A 53 4.26 -6.30 7.57
CA LEU A 53 3.42 -6.48 6.40
C LEU A 53 1.99 -6.06 6.70
N ILE A 54 1.46 -5.15 5.88
CA ILE A 54 0.06 -4.72 5.94
C ILE A 54 -0.61 -4.93 4.58
N ASP A 55 -1.94 -5.03 4.57
CA ASP A 55 -2.68 -4.99 3.30
C ASP A 55 -2.56 -3.61 2.65
N PRO A 56 -2.71 -3.49 1.32
CA PRO A 56 -2.63 -2.20 0.66
C PRO A 56 -3.73 -1.25 1.13
N GLN A 57 -3.44 0.05 1.15
CA GLN A 57 -4.41 1.08 1.52
C GLN A 57 -5.69 0.94 0.68
N PRO A 58 -6.86 0.66 1.28
CA PRO A 58 -8.09 0.43 0.53
C PRO A 58 -8.60 1.68 -0.20
N SER A 59 -8.38 2.86 0.39
CA SER A 59 -8.62 4.16 -0.26
C SER A 59 -7.86 5.28 0.45
N GLN A 60 -7.66 6.41 -0.23
CA GLN A 60 -7.02 7.62 0.34
C GLN A 60 -7.70 8.17 1.60
N LEU A 61 -8.92 7.73 1.90
CA LEU A 61 -9.66 8.14 3.09
C LEU A 61 -9.40 7.25 4.32
N HIS A 62 -8.67 6.14 4.13
CA HIS A 62 -8.21 5.28 5.22
C HIS A 62 -6.92 5.83 5.82
N GLN A 63 -6.84 5.78 7.14
CA GLN A 63 -5.66 6.15 7.91
C GLN A 63 -5.07 4.88 8.51
N LEU A 64 -3.74 4.77 8.51
CA LEU A 64 -3.06 3.65 9.15
C LEU A 64 -2.93 3.97 10.64
N VAL A 65 -3.48 3.10 11.50
CA VAL A 65 -3.34 3.17 12.96
C VAL A 65 -3.03 1.77 13.44
N ASP A 66 -1.92 1.60 14.16
CA ASP A 66 -1.45 0.31 14.71
C ASP A 66 -1.41 -0.82 13.67
N GLY A 67 -0.97 -0.50 12.44
CA GLY A 67 -0.90 -1.47 11.34
C GLY A 67 -2.26 -1.82 10.71
N GLN A 68 -3.35 -1.14 11.10
CA GLN A 68 -4.69 -1.35 10.55
C GLN A 68 -5.20 -0.12 9.80
N TRP A 69 -5.83 -0.36 8.65
CA TRP A 69 -6.50 0.70 7.89
C TRP A 69 -7.86 1.03 8.52
N ILE A 70 -7.94 2.15 9.22
CA ILE A 70 -9.17 2.65 9.82
C ILE A 70 -9.79 3.75 8.95
N ILE A 71 -11.11 3.88 8.98
CA ILE A 71 -11.84 4.95 8.29
C ILE A 71 -12.91 5.53 9.21
N SER A 72 -12.96 6.86 9.30
CA SER A 72 -13.95 7.58 10.11
C SER A 72 -15.35 7.56 9.46
N GLU A 73 -16.41 7.74 10.25
CA GLU A 73 -17.80 7.78 9.73
C GLU A 73 -18.00 8.86 8.65
N GLY A 74 -17.43 10.04 8.84
CA GLY A 74 -17.48 11.12 7.85
C GLY A 74 -16.80 10.74 6.53
N ASN A 75 -15.72 9.96 6.59
CA ASN A 75 -15.01 9.47 5.41
C ASN A 75 -15.72 8.27 4.77
N LYS A 76 -16.41 7.42 5.53
CA LYS A 76 -17.24 6.33 4.99
C LYS A 76 -18.35 6.87 4.09
N ALA A 77 -19.03 7.94 4.51
CA ALA A 77 -20.07 8.59 3.71
C ALA A 77 -19.51 9.17 2.39
N LYS A 78 -18.35 9.82 2.45
CA LYS A 78 -17.64 10.33 1.26
C LYS A 78 -17.23 9.21 0.32
N LEU A 79 -16.68 8.11 0.85
CA LEU A 79 -16.26 6.94 0.07
C LEU A 79 -17.46 6.28 -0.63
N LYS A 80 -18.59 6.11 0.08
CA LYS A 80 -19.80 5.55 -0.51
C LYS A 80 -20.32 6.42 -1.66
N SER A 81 -20.36 7.74 -1.46
CA SER A 81 -20.80 8.69 -2.47
C SER A 81 -19.88 8.67 -3.70
N SER A 82 -18.56 8.69 -3.50
CA SER A 82 -17.59 8.69 -4.60
C SER A 82 -17.61 7.39 -5.40
N LEU A 83 -17.74 6.23 -4.74
CA LEU A 83 -17.88 4.94 -5.42
C LEU A 83 -19.15 4.88 -6.26
N SER A 84 -20.30 5.30 -5.68
CA SER A 84 -21.57 5.34 -6.42
C SER A 84 -21.50 6.27 -7.62
N HIS A 85 -20.86 7.43 -7.49
CA HIS A 85 -20.69 8.38 -8.59
C HIS A 85 -19.79 7.81 -9.70
N ASN A 86 -18.66 7.19 -9.33
CA ASN A 86 -17.76 6.58 -10.30
C ASN A 86 -18.40 5.39 -11.03
N LEU A 87 -19.08 4.49 -10.31
CA LEU A 87 -19.84 3.38 -10.91
C LEU A 87 -20.83 3.91 -11.96
N CYS A 88 -21.60 4.93 -11.61
CA CYS A 88 -22.56 5.54 -12.52
C CYS A 88 -21.87 6.15 -13.76
N LYS A 89 -20.71 6.78 -13.57
CA LYS A 89 -19.90 7.31 -14.68
C LYS A 89 -19.41 6.21 -15.62
N TYR A 90 -18.90 5.09 -15.11
CA TYR A 90 -18.45 3.96 -15.93
C TYR A 90 -19.59 3.34 -16.75
N LEU A 91 -20.73 3.09 -16.10
CA LEU A 91 -21.94 2.60 -16.78
C LEU A 91 -22.42 3.58 -17.87
N PHE A 92 -22.34 4.89 -17.62
CA PHE A 92 -22.73 5.91 -18.60
C PHE A 92 -21.77 5.99 -19.79
N LEU A 93 -20.45 5.81 -19.57
CA LEU A 93 -19.45 5.74 -20.63
C LEU A 93 -19.63 4.50 -21.53
N GLU A 94 -19.95 3.35 -20.94
CA GLU A 94 -20.24 2.13 -21.71
C GLU A 94 -21.50 2.28 -22.56
N ILE A 95 -22.56 2.88 -22.02
CA ILE A 95 -23.80 3.15 -22.78
C ILE A 95 -23.55 4.11 -23.94
N ILE A 96 -22.76 5.18 -23.74
CA ILE A 96 -22.41 6.11 -24.82
C ILE A 96 -21.60 5.42 -25.92
N HIS A 97 -20.64 4.55 -25.58
CA HIS A 97 -19.90 3.79 -26.60
C HIS A 97 -20.78 2.78 -27.35
N LEU A 98 -21.78 2.19 -26.69
CA LEU A 98 -22.76 1.29 -27.33
C LEU A 98 -23.75 2.05 -28.24
N ASP A 99 -24.17 3.27 -27.88
CA ASP A 99 -25.12 4.09 -28.65
C ASP A 99 -24.46 4.89 -29.80
N THR A 100 -23.17 5.20 -29.71
CA THR A 100 -22.47 5.99 -30.75
C THR A 100 -21.80 5.15 -31.84
N GLY A 101 -21.75 3.82 -31.71
CA GLY A 101 -21.27 2.92 -32.77
C GLY A 101 -19.82 3.18 -33.22
N ILE A 102 -18.97 3.78 -32.38
CA ILE A 102 -17.55 3.93 -32.68
C ILE A 102 -16.83 2.67 -32.21
N LEU A 103 -16.68 1.72 -33.13
CA LEU A 103 -15.65 0.68 -33.03
C LEU A 103 -14.27 1.36 -33.07
N LEU A 104 -13.42 1.06 -32.09
CA LEU A 104 -11.97 1.03 -32.26
C LEU A 104 -11.53 -0.43 -32.38
#